data_AF-A0A3A4N8L1-F1
#
_entry.id   AF-A0A3A4N8L1-F1
#
_cell.length_a   1.000
_cell.length_b   1.000
_cell.length_c   1.000
_cell.angle_alpha   90.00
_cell.angle_beta   90.00
_cell.angle_gamma   90.00
#
_symmetry.space_group_name_H-M   'P 1'
#
loop_
_entity.id
_entity.type
_entity.pdbx_description
1 polymer ?
#
loop_
_entity_poly.entity_id
_entity_poly.type
_entity_poly.pdbx_seq_one_letter_code
_entity_poly.pdbx_strand_id
1 'polypeptide(L)'
;MPEMLKPMRESIEREFERFQQMLRAQAELYRTLIGLAKKQAQKIAEKHIDGFIGVLEEKRTILQEIESIEVSSAPLRDAWESRSQLADEETRRRVRGLVDEIRRLLEELLELESNSQSELGHAKDLVEEQLRQVNAGPDAMRSYKGPVQCKPRFMNEIG
;
A
#
# COMPACT_ATOMS: atom_id res chain seq x y z
N MET A 1 44.09 -4.69 -34.15
CA MET A 1 42.86 -3.87 -34.06
C MET A 1 41.63 -4.65 -33.52
N PRO A 2 41.46 -5.98 -33.73
CA PRO A 2 40.33 -6.73 -33.14
C PRO A 2 40.40 -6.92 -31.62
N GLU A 3 41.60 -6.95 -31.03
CA GLU A 3 41.78 -7.30 -29.60
C GLU A 3 41.32 -6.22 -28.61
N MET A 4 41.28 -4.93 -29.01
CA MET A 4 40.87 -3.85 -28.10
C MET A 4 39.35 -3.75 -27.90
N LEU A 5 38.54 -4.39 -28.74
CA LEU A 5 37.07 -4.35 -28.65
C LEU A 5 36.49 -5.41 -27.69
N LYS A 6 37.26 -6.47 -27.40
CA LYS A 6 36.86 -7.55 -26.50
C LYS A 6 36.62 -7.10 -25.04
N PRO A 7 37.54 -6.36 -24.38
CA PRO A 7 37.34 -5.96 -22.99
C PRO A 7 36.16 -4.99 -22.81
N MET A 8 35.87 -4.17 -23.82
CA MET A 8 34.73 -3.24 -23.79
C MET A 8 33.40 -3.98 -23.85
N ARG A 9 33.28 -5.04 -24.67
CA ARG A 9 32.06 -5.86 -24.74
C ARG A 9 31.81 -6.63 -23.44
N GLU A 10 32.85 -7.25 -22.88
CA GLU A 10 32.75 -7.97 -21.61
C GLU A 10 32.32 -7.04 -20.46
N SER A 11 32.76 -5.77 -20.47
CA SER A 11 32.33 -4.78 -19.48
C SER A 11 30.84 -4.43 -19.62
N ILE A 12 30.34 -4.25 -20.84
CA ILE A 12 28.94 -3.90 -21.11
C ILE A 12 28.02 -5.08 -20.73
N GLU A 13 28.40 -6.30 -21.05
CA GLU A 13 27.64 -7.50 -20.70
C GLU A 13 27.46 -7.62 -19.17
N ARG A 14 28.52 -7.39 -18.39
CA ARG A 14 28.45 -7.39 -16.93
C ARG A 14 27.52 -6.30 -16.37
N GLU A 15 27.53 -5.11 -16.96
CA GLU A 15 26.60 -4.03 -16.57
C GLU A 15 25.15 -4.44 -16.81
N PHE A 16 24.85 -5.06 -17.95
CA PHE A 16 23.51 -5.53 -18.30
C PHE A 16 23.05 -6.72 -17.46
N GLU A 17 23.95 -7.63 -17.10
CA GLU A 17 23.65 -8.70 -16.15
C GLU A 17 23.29 -8.13 -14.76
N ARG A 18 24.09 -7.17 -14.27
CA ARG A 18 23.80 -6.50 -13.00
C ARG A 18 22.46 -5.77 -13.05
N PHE A 19 22.14 -5.09 -14.15
CA PHE A 19 20.86 -4.42 -14.31
C PHE A 19 19.68 -5.41 -14.27
N GLN A 20 19.79 -6.54 -14.96
CA GLN A 20 18.79 -7.61 -14.90
C GLN A 20 18.59 -8.17 -13.48
N GLN A 21 19.68 -8.35 -12.73
CA GLN A 21 19.60 -8.81 -11.33
C GLN A 21 18.85 -7.80 -10.45
N MET A 22 19.10 -6.49 -10.64
CA MET A 22 18.39 -5.45 -9.90
C MET A 22 16.89 -5.42 -10.24
N LEU A 23 16.54 -5.54 -11.52
CA LEU A 23 15.13 -5.64 -11.93
C LEU A 23 14.44 -6.87 -11.35
N ARG A 24 15.11 -8.03 -11.29
CA ARG A 24 14.57 -9.23 -10.64
C ARG A 24 14.34 -9.02 -9.15
N ALA A 25 15.33 -8.44 -8.46
CA ALA A 25 15.18 -8.12 -7.04
C ALA A 25 13.99 -7.18 -6.80
N GLN A 26 13.84 -6.15 -7.64
CA GLN A 26 12.69 -5.24 -7.58
C GLN A 26 11.36 -5.97 -7.81
N ALA A 27 11.28 -6.89 -8.78
CA ALA A 27 10.09 -7.70 -9.01
C ALA A 27 9.72 -8.57 -7.79
N GLU A 28 10.71 -9.21 -7.14
CA GLU A 28 10.47 -9.99 -5.91
C GLU A 28 9.93 -9.12 -4.76
N LEU A 29 10.45 -7.90 -4.60
CA LEU A 29 9.95 -6.96 -3.60
C LEU A 29 8.49 -6.56 -3.88
N TYR A 30 8.12 -6.31 -5.13
CA TYR A 30 6.72 -6.04 -5.48
C TYR A 30 5.81 -7.24 -5.24
N ARG A 31 6.25 -8.47 -5.55
CA ARG A 31 5.46 -9.68 -5.20
C ARG A 31 5.29 -9.82 -3.69
N THR A 32 6.33 -9.54 -2.93
CA THR A 32 6.27 -9.51 -1.46
C THR A 32 5.26 -8.46 -0.99
N LEU A 33 5.29 -7.26 -1.58
CA LEU A 33 4.39 -6.16 -1.26
C LEU A 33 2.92 -6.50 -1.58
N ILE A 34 2.65 -7.17 -2.69
CA ILE A 34 1.32 -7.73 -3.03
C ILE A 34 0.87 -8.74 -1.97
N GLY A 35 1.76 -9.63 -1.52
CA GLY A 35 1.47 -10.57 -0.44
C GLY A 35 1.08 -9.85 0.85
N LEU A 36 1.78 -8.77 1.20
CA LEU A 36 1.46 -7.92 2.34
C LEU A 36 0.13 -7.17 2.16
N ALA A 37 -0.17 -6.67 0.96
CA ALA A 37 -1.46 -6.03 0.66
C ALA A 37 -2.63 -7.01 0.86
N LYS A 38 -2.49 -8.25 0.41
CA LYS A 38 -3.49 -9.31 0.65
C LYS A 38 -3.66 -9.63 2.14
N LYS A 39 -2.55 -9.72 2.90
CA LYS A 39 -2.59 -9.88 4.36
C LYS A 39 -3.27 -8.69 5.04
N GLN A 40 -3.03 -7.46 4.57
CA GLN A 40 -3.65 -6.24 5.09
C GLN A 40 -5.18 -6.33 4.98
N ALA A 41 -5.70 -6.67 3.79
CA ALA A 41 -7.13 -6.86 3.56
C ALA A 41 -7.73 -7.90 4.52
N GLN A 42 -7.04 -9.02 4.74
CA GLN A 42 -7.46 -10.02 5.72
C GLN A 42 -7.53 -9.44 7.15
N LYS A 43 -6.52 -8.66 7.57
CA LYS A 43 -6.50 -8.06 8.91
C LYS A 43 -7.58 -7.00 9.12
N ILE A 44 -7.94 -6.26 8.06
CA ILE A 44 -9.07 -5.34 8.06
C ILE A 44 -10.38 -6.11 8.30
N ALA A 45 -10.61 -7.20 7.55
CA ALA A 45 -11.79 -8.03 7.70
C ALA A 45 -11.90 -8.67 9.10
N GLU A 46 -10.78 -9.10 9.68
CA GLU A 46 -10.69 -9.66 11.04
C GLU A 46 -10.80 -8.61 12.16
N LYS A 47 -10.79 -7.30 11.84
CA LYS A 47 -10.73 -6.18 12.80
C LYS A 47 -9.53 -6.27 13.76
N HIS A 48 -8.42 -6.88 13.30
CA HIS A 48 -7.26 -7.17 14.13
C HIS A 48 -6.20 -6.05 14.03
N ILE A 49 -6.41 -4.95 14.75
CA ILE A 49 -5.66 -3.69 14.63
C ILE A 49 -4.15 -3.87 14.80
N ASP A 50 -3.68 -4.61 15.81
CA ASP A 50 -2.24 -4.79 16.05
C ASP A 50 -1.55 -5.51 14.87
N GLY A 51 -2.27 -6.48 14.29
CA GLY A 51 -1.81 -7.22 13.13
C GLY A 51 -1.79 -6.37 11.86
N PHE A 52 -2.72 -5.42 11.74
CA PHE A 52 -2.72 -4.44 10.66
C PHE A 52 -1.52 -3.49 10.76
N ILE A 53 -1.19 -3.00 11.95
CA ILE A 53 -0.01 -2.13 12.17
C ILE A 53 1.28 -2.86 11.79
N GLY A 54 1.46 -4.12 12.22
CA GLY A 54 2.63 -4.91 11.84
C GLY A 54 2.79 -5.06 10.33
N VAL A 55 1.69 -5.30 9.60
CA VAL A 55 1.71 -5.36 8.14
C VAL A 55 2.14 -4.02 7.52
N LEU A 56 1.69 -2.87 8.07
CA LEU A 56 2.11 -1.56 7.56
C LEU A 56 3.61 -1.30 7.77
N GLU A 57 4.17 -1.74 8.91
CA GLU A 57 5.60 -1.63 9.18
C GLU A 57 6.42 -2.48 8.20
N GLU A 58 6.02 -3.73 7.96
CA GLU A 58 6.64 -4.60 6.95
C GLU A 58 6.59 -3.95 5.56
N LYS A 59 5.44 -3.39 5.15
CA LYS A 59 5.30 -2.70 3.86
C LYS A 59 6.23 -1.50 3.76
N ARG A 60 6.39 -0.72 4.84
CA ARG A 60 7.31 0.42 4.88
C ARG A 60 8.76 -0.03 4.64
N THR A 61 9.20 -1.11 5.27
CA THR A 61 10.55 -1.66 5.06
C THR A 61 10.76 -2.07 3.61
N ILE A 62 9.81 -2.80 3.01
CA ILE A 62 9.90 -3.21 1.60
C ILE A 62 9.94 -2.01 0.65
N LEU A 63 9.15 -0.97 0.90
CA LEU A 63 9.18 0.26 0.09
C LEU A 63 10.52 0.98 0.17
N GLN A 64 11.17 1.01 1.33
CA GLN A 64 12.52 1.57 1.49
C GLN A 64 13.57 0.76 0.72
N GLU A 65 13.44 -0.56 0.69
CA GLU A 65 14.32 -1.43 -0.11
C GLU A 65 14.13 -1.19 -1.62
N ILE A 66 12.89 -1.04 -2.07
CA ILE A 66 12.58 -0.69 -3.48
C ILE A 66 13.22 0.65 -3.83
N GLU A 67 13.04 1.69 -3.00
CA GLU A 67 13.64 3.01 -3.22
C GLU A 67 15.17 2.92 -3.31
N SER A 68 15.81 2.13 -2.43
CA SER A 68 17.25 1.90 -2.46
C SER A 68 17.73 1.25 -3.76
N ILE A 69 17.00 0.24 -4.26
CA ILE A 69 17.28 -0.42 -5.54
C ILE A 69 17.10 0.55 -6.69
N GLU A 70 16.02 1.35 -6.71
CA GLU A 70 15.75 2.31 -7.77
C GLU A 70 16.86 3.34 -7.90
N VAL A 71 17.26 3.96 -6.79
CA VAL A 71 18.39 4.91 -6.73
C VAL A 71 19.68 4.25 -7.23
N SER A 72 19.96 3.03 -6.77
CA SER A 72 21.18 2.30 -7.16
C SER A 72 21.15 1.83 -8.62
N SER A 73 19.96 1.64 -9.20
CA SER A 73 19.78 1.17 -10.57
C SER A 73 19.84 2.30 -11.60
N ALA A 74 19.69 3.56 -11.19
CA ALA A 74 19.61 4.70 -12.09
C ALA A 74 20.80 4.78 -13.08
N PRO A 75 22.08 4.63 -12.67
CA PRO A 75 23.19 4.64 -13.61
C PRO A 75 23.16 3.47 -14.61
N LEU A 76 22.66 2.31 -14.19
CA LEU A 76 22.53 1.13 -15.04
C LEU A 76 21.38 1.26 -16.03
N ARG A 77 20.30 1.94 -15.65
CA ARG A 77 19.21 2.30 -16.55
C ARG A 77 19.68 3.26 -17.64
N ASP A 78 20.41 4.31 -17.27
CA ASP A 78 20.97 5.27 -18.24
C ASP A 78 21.95 4.57 -19.20
N ALA A 79 22.78 3.67 -18.67
CA ALA A 79 23.65 2.80 -19.45
C ALA A 79 22.86 1.89 -20.41
N TRP A 80 21.76 1.29 -19.94
CA TRP A 80 20.89 0.45 -20.75
C TRP A 80 20.25 1.25 -21.89
N GLU A 81 19.67 2.42 -21.61
CA GLU A 81 19.02 3.25 -22.62
C GLU A 81 20.01 3.69 -23.72
N SER A 82 21.20 4.11 -23.34
CA SER A 82 22.24 4.55 -24.28
C SER A 82 22.88 3.42 -25.10
N ARG A 83 22.97 2.20 -24.54
CA ARG A 83 23.78 1.11 -25.10
C ARG A 83 23.01 -0.18 -25.40
N SER A 84 21.68 -0.22 -25.20
CA SER A 84 20.87 -1.43 -25.41
C SER A 84 21.02 -2.05 -26.80
N GLN A 85 21.29 -1.25 -27.84
CA GLN A 85 21.53 -1.75 -29.21
C GLN A 85 22.79 -2.62 -29.33
N LEU A 86 23.72 -2.50 -28.39
CA LEU A 86 24.93 -3.32 -28.32
C LEU A 86 24.68 -4.66 -27.61
N ALA A 87 23.56 -4.80 -26.88
CA ALA A 87 23.14 -6.06 -26.29
C ALA A 87 22.56 -6.99 -27.35
N ASP A 88 22.78 -8.29 -27.15
CA ASP A 88 22.10 -9.30 -27.95
C ASP A 88 20.57 -9.24 -27.78
N GLU A 89 19.86 -9.86 -28.72
CA GLU A 89 18.39 -9.86 -28.74
C GLU A 89 17.81 -10.57 -27.51
N GLU A 90 18.49 -11.59 -27.01
CA GLU A 90 18.04 -12.35 -25.84
C GLU A 90 18.04 -11.49 -24.57
N THR A 91 19.12 -10.75 -24.33
CA THR A 91 19.27 -9.81 -23.21
C THR A 91 18.23 -8.71 -23.28
N ARG A 92 18.02 -8.12 -24.47
CA ARG A 92 16.96 -7.12 -24.68
C ARG A 92 15.56 -7.67 -24.38
N ARG A 93 15.28 -8.90 -24.79
CA ARG A 93 14.02 -9.57 -24.48
C ARG A 93 13.84 -9.81 -22.99
N ARG A 94 14.88 -10.29 -22.28
CA ARG A 94 14.85 -10.54 -20.83
C ARG A 94 14.60 -9.25 -20.05
N VAL A 95 15.33 -8.18 -20.34
CA VAL A 95 15.15 -6.88 -19.67
C VAL A 95 13.73 -6.35 -19.92
N ARG A 96 13.24 -6.40 -21.17
CA ARG A 96 11.87 -5.97 -21.48
C ARG A 96 10.84 -6.79 -20.72
N GLY A 97 11.00 -8.11 -20.67
CA GLY A 97 10.11 -9.00 -19.92
C GLY A 97 10.05 -8.66 -18.43
N LEU A 98 11.20 -8.36 -17.80
CA LEU A 98 11.25 -7.93 -16.40
C LEU A 98 10.57 -6.58 -16.17
N VAL A 99 10.75 -5.62 -17.07
CA VAL A 99 10.08 -4.30 -16.97
C VAL A 99 8.56 -4.45 -17.12
N ASP A 100 8.11 -5.26 -18.08
CA ASP A 100 6.67 -5.51 -18.28
C ASP A 100 6.06 -6.28 -17.11
N GLU A 101 6.81 -7.20 -16.50
CA GLU A 101 6.42 -7.87 -15.26
C GLU A 101 6.27 -6.89 -14.09
N ILE A 102 7.28 -6.03 -13.85
CA ILE A 102 7.21 -5.01 -12.79
C ILE A 102 5.99 -4.10 -12.97
N ARG A 103 5.68 -3.68 -14.21
CA ARG A 103 4.49 -2.88 -14.51
C ARG A 103 3.20 -3.59 -14.11
N ARG A 104 3.04 -4.86 -14.46
CA ARG A 104 1.86 -5.66 -14.08
C ARG A 104 1.74 -5.82 -12.56
N LEU A 105 2.86 -6.05 -11.87
CA LEU A 105 2.88 -6.15 -10.41
C LEU A 105 2.47 -4.82 -9.76
N LEU A 106 2.91 -3.68 -10.30
CA LEU A 106 2.50 -2.36 -9.85
C LEU A 106 1.00 -2.12 -10.06
N GLU A 107 0.46 -2.49 -11.22
CA GLU A 107 -0.97 -2.39 -11.51
C GLU A 107 -1.80 -3.24 -10.53
N GLU A 108 -1.43 -4.50 -10.30
CA GLU A 108 -2.10 -5.38 -9.31
C GLU A 108 -2.04 -4.78 -7.91
N LEU A 109 -0.86 -4.27 -7.50
CA LEU A 109 -0.69 -3.67 -6.20
C LEU A 109 -1.58 -2.43 -6.01
N LEU A 110 -1.63 -1.54 -7.00
CA LEU A 110 -2.46 -0.33 -6.93
C LEU A 110 -3.95 -0.67 -6.81
N GLU A 111 -4.42 -1.69 -7.53
CA GLU A 111 -5.79 -2.18 -7.42
C GLU A 111 -6.09 -2.70 -5.99
N LEU A 112 -5.19 -3.52 -5.44
CA LEU A 112 -5.33 -4.05 -4.07
C LEU A 112 -5.33 -2.95 -3.01
N GLU A 113 -4.46 -1.95 -3.13
CA GLU A 113 -4.41 -0.81 -2.21
C GLU A 113 -5.68 0.04 -2.30
N SER A 114 -6.16 0.32 -3.52
CA SER A 114 -7.40 1.08 -3.73
C SER A 114 -8.60 0.37 -3.11
N ASN A 115 -8.73 -0.94 -3.29
CA ASN A 115 -9.79 -1.74 -2.68
C ASN A 115 -9.69 -1.70 -1.15
N SER A 116 -8.49 -1.90 -0.60
CA SER A 116 -8.26 -1.85 0.85
C SER A 116 -8.60 -0.48 1.46
N GLN A 117 -8.29 0.62 0.75
CA GLN A 117 -8.66 1.97 1.19
C GLN A 117 -10.18 2.17 1.19
N SER A 118 -10.88 1.67 0.18
CA SER A 118 -12.34 1.75 0.12
C SER A 118 -12.99 0.96 1.27
N GLU A 119 -12.50 -0.24 1.56
CA GLU A 119 -13.00 -1.06 2.66
C GLU A 119 -12.81 -0.39 4.03
N LEU A 120 -11.62 0.19 4.26
CA LEU A 120 -11.34 0.97 5.48
C LEU A 120 -12.26 2.19 5.60
N GLY A 121 -12.52 2.89 4.48
CA GLY A 121 -13.46 4.01 4.44
C GLY A 121 -14.86 3.60 4.88
N HIS A 122 -15.40 2.53 4.30
CA HIS A 122 -16.72 2.00 4.68
C HIS A 122 -16.78 1.53 6.14
N ALA A 123 -15.74 0.84 6.63
CA ALA A 123 -15.67 0.41 8.02
C ALA A 123 -15.68 1.60 8.98
N LYS A 124 -14.96 2.68 8.64
CA LYS A 124 -14.94 3.92 9.40
C LYS A 124 -16.33 4.57 9.44
N ASP A 125 -16.99 4.72 8.30
CA ASP A 125 -18.31 5.34 8.22
C ASP A 125 -19.36 4.60 9.06
N LEU A 126 -19.32 3.26 9.04
CA LEU A 126 -20.19 2.43 9.87
C LEU A 126 -19.95 2.64 11.37
N VAL A 127 -18.69 2.73 11.79
CA VAL A 127 -18.34 2.99 13.18
C VAL A 127 -18.77 4.39 13.61
N GLU A 128 -18.61 5.40 12.75
CA GLU A 128 -19.09 6.76 13.02
C GLU A 128 -20.62 6.79 13.21
N GLU A 129 -21.38 6.09 12.37
CA GLU A 129 -22.83 6.00 12.49
C GLU A 129 -23.26 5.29 13.79
N GLN A 130 -22.59 4.19 14.16
CA GLN A 130 -22.82 3.52 15.44
C GLN A 130 -22.53 4.43 16.63
N LEU A 131 -21.45 5.21 16.59
CA LEU A 131 -21.11 6.18 17.62
C LEU A 131 -22.16 7.30 17.73
N ARG A 132 -22.69 7.79 16.59
CA ARG A 132 -23.77 8.79 16.58
C ARG A 132 -25.04 8.23 17.24
N GLN A 133 -25.42 6.99 16.94
CA GLN A 133 -26.59 6.35 17.55
C GLN A 133 -26.46 6.16 19.07
N VAL A 134 -25.28 5.74 19.54
CA VAL A 134 -24.99 5.63 20.98
C VAL A 134 -25.05 7.00 21.67
N ASN A 135 -24.51 8.03 21.03
CA ASN A 135 -24.50 9.40 21.57
C ASN A 135 -25.86 10.10 21.51
N ALA A 136 -26.81 9.64 20.69
CA ALA A 136 -28.17 10.18 20.62
C ALA A 136 -29.10 9.64 21.75
N GLY A 137 -28.78 8.50 22.34
CA GLY A 137 -29.57 7.88 23.43
C GLY A 137 -29.69 8.71 24.73
N PRO A 138 -28.62 9.38 25.21
CA PRO A 138 -28.67 10.24 26.40
C PRO A 138 -29.62 11.43 26.27
N ASP A 139 -29.73 12.03 25.09
CA ASP A 139 -30.62 13.17 24.86
C ASP A 139 -32.10 12.75 24.78
N ALA A 140 -32.38 11.57 24.21
CA ALA A 140 -33.74 10.99 24.25
C ALA A 140 -34.20 10.69 25.68
N MET A 141 -33.31 10.21 26.57
CA MET A 141 -33.66 9.99 27.98
C MET A 141 -33.83 11.29 28.79
N ARG A 142 -33.17 12.39 28.41
CA ARG A 142 -33.37 13.70 29.05
C ARG A 142 -34.74 14.29 28.75
N SER A 143 -35.30 14.06 27.55
CA SER A 143 -36.66 14.52 27.21
C SER A 143 -37.77 13.79 27.97
N TYR A 144 -37.56 12.55 28.40
CA TYR A 144 -38.53 11.81 29.23
C TYR A 144 -38.48 12.20 30.72
N LYS A 145 -37.38 12.79 31.20
CA LYS A 145 -37.32 13.50 32.48
C LYS A 145 -37.81 14.95 32.30
N GLY A 146 -39.03 15.09 31.79
CA GLY A 146 -39.72 16.38 31.83
C GLY A 146 -39.77 16.91 33.27
N PRO A 147 -39.77 18.24 33.46
CA PRO A 147 -39.88 18.82 34.79
C PRO A 147 -41.14 18.24 35.43
N VAL A 148 -40.98 17.48 36.51
CA VAL A 148 -42.10 17.08 37.36
C VAL A 148 -42.65 18.40 37.89
N GLN A 149 -43.64 18.95 37.20
CA GLN A 149 -44.48 20.00 37.73
C GLN A 149 -45.31 19.34 38.83
N CYS A 150 -44.68 19.19 40.00
CA CYS A 150 -45.37 19.05 41.27
C CYS A 150 -46.16 20.34 41.48
N LYS A 151 -47.33 20.42 40.84
CA LYS A 151 -48.33 21.42 41.17
C LYS A 151 -48.88 21.02 42.54
N PRO A 152 -48.62 21.77 43.63
CA PRO A 152 -49.15 21.42 44.93
C PRO A 152 -50.68 21.46 44.86
N ARG A 153 -51.31 20.30 45.11
CA ARG A 153 -52.76 20.09 44.93
C ARG A 153 -53.62 20.69 46.05
N PHE A 154 -53.03 21.32 47.06
CA PHE A 154 -53.76 21.74 48.26
C PHE A 154 -53.25 23.09 48.78
N MET A 155 -53.71 24.19 48.21
CA MET A 155 -53.83 25.48 48.93
C MET A 155 -54.87 26.31 48.19
N ASN A 156 -56.13 26.07 48.49
CA ASN A 156 -57.26 27.00 48.34
C ASN A 156 -58.37 26.41 49.21
N GLU A 157 -58.47 26.86 50.47
CA GLU A 157 -59.69 26.88 51.30
C GLU A 157 -59.32 27.08 52.77
N ILE A 158 -59.09 28.34 53.18
CA ILE A 158 -59.39 28.93 54.51
C ILE A 158 -59.42 30.45 54.18
N GLY A 159 -60.50 31.21 54.31
CA GLY A 159 -61.56 31.28 55.31
C GLY A 159 -61.75 32.77 55.60
#